data_AF-A0AAQ4DTF3-F1
#
_entry.id   AF-A0AAQ4DTF3-F1
#
_cell.length_a   1.000
_cell.length_b   1.000
_cell.length_c   1.000
_cell.angle_alpha   90.00
_cell.angle_beta   90.00
_cell.angle_gamma   90.00
#
_symmetry.space_group_name_H-M   'P 1'
#
loop_
_entity.id
_entity.type
_entity.pdbx_description
1 polymer ?
#
loop_
_entity_poly.entity_id
_entity_poly.type
_entity_poly.pdbx_seq_one_letter_code
_entity_poly.pdbx_strand_id
1 'polypeptide(L)'
;MQVYIERLKGRMPLIRLRNPWGDDTEWRGAWSDQSREWSLVSAEEREAIGLTFDADGEFWMSERDFLREFHFLEICNLGPDSLDQEILSDTSKKKWEVSIFEGSWVRGATAGGCRNYLDTFWVNPQYFITLEDPDDDDDEHNCTMIVALMQKNRRAARTLGAGLFLTIGFAIYKIDDPDSCPTPLDLTFFKFNPSAARSHTFINSREVTTRFNLPPGTYCVVPSTFEPNQTGEFLLRIFTEKRNISHEHDVPPAIVPPADNVRAKEEDPSSDRAQQLRALFAKIAGDDMEVNSYELQKILNMVFRRGCLLLLLLRSLIAAVNSALHVLLVAYSTVHACPVCLSLVSVVELRRKVSKPPPSEQECDWRQLLKCLDCFSSSSPREDEDDEIRSEQFALDVCRSMVALMDDDHSGKLGLDEFRALWILIRTWKNVFTAFDKDGSGYLNTFELRAALNSAGYQVNQHILKALVLRYGNDDGNIAFEDFIGCAVKLRTMIEVFKEKDTRSIGSAVFTIDEWLENTMYA
;
A
#
# COMPACT_ATOMS: atom_id res chain seq x y z
N MET A 1 -30.30 32.55 17.80
CA MET A 1 -31.14 32.62 19.02
C MET A 1 -32.49 33.22 18.66
N GLN A 2 -33.59 32.89 19.35
CA GLN A 2 -34.90 33.48 19.06
C GLN A 2 -35.27 34.52 20.12
N VAL A 3 -35.47 35.77 19.72
CA VAL A 3 -35.90 36.87 20.62
C VAL A 3 -37.38 37.14 20.39
N TYR A 4 -38.17 37.16 21.46
CA TYR A 4 -39.58 37.47 21.35
C TYR A 4 -39.78 38.99 21.31
N ILE A 5 -40.65 39.44 20.41
CA ILE A 5 -40.92 40.86 20.20
C ILE A 5 -42.37 41.12 20.58
N GLU A 6 -42.57 41.84 21.69
CA GLU A 6 -43.89 42.04 22.31
C GLU A 6 -44.92 42.63 21.34
N ARG A 7 -44.50 43.60 20.50
CA ARG A 7 -45.38 44.24 19.52
C ARG A 7 -45.72 43.38 18.31
N LEU A 8 -44.88 42.40 17.98
CA LEU A 8 -45.10 41.51 16.83
C LEU A 8 -45.74 40.17 17.25
N LYS A 9 -45.95 39.94 18.56
CA LYS A 9 -46.46 38.67 19.12
C LYS A 9 -45.78 37.44 18.49
N GLY A 10 -44.48 37.53 18.28
CA GLY A 10 -43.73 36.56 17.52
C GLY A 10 -42.27 36.53 17.93
N ARG A 11 -41.63 35.38 17.71
CA ARG A 11 -40.20 35.19 17.90
C ARG A 11 -39.46 35.48 16.61
N MET A 12 -38.41 36.29 16.68
CA MET A 12 -37.54 36.60 15.56
C MET A 12 -36.19 35.90 15.74
N PRO A 13 -35.69 35.18 14.73
CA PRO A 13 -34.35 34.61 14.77
C PRO A 13 -33.32 35.72 14.57
N LEU A 14 -32.48 35.93 15.58
CA LEU A 14 -31.33 36.82 15.56
C LEU A 14 -30.03 36.03 15.68
N ILE A 15 -28.99 36.54 15.02
CA ILE A 15 -27.65 35.98 15.02
C ILE A 15 -26.72 37.01 15.64
N ARG A 16 -25.92 36.60 16.63
CA ARG A 16 -24.85 37.38 17.23
C ARG A 16 -23.55 37.07 16.50
N LEU A 17 -22.87 38.09 16.02
CA LEU A 17 -21.61 38.00 15.29
C LEU A 17 -20.57 38.90 15.96
N ARG A 18 -19.31 38.63 15.69
CA ARG A 18 -18.20 39.44 16.21
C ARG A 18 -17.18 39.70 15.12
N ASN A 19 -16.81 40.96 14.94
CA ASN A 19 -15.67 41.36 14.13
C ASN A 19 -14.37 41.12 14.94
N PRO A 20 -13.46 40.23 14.48
CA PRO A 20 -12.21 39.95 15.19
C PRO A 20 -11.25 41.15 15.30
N TRP A 21 -11.40 42.19 14.47
CA TRP A 21 -10.59 43.41 14.56
C TRP A 21 -11.00 44.30 15.74
N GLY A 22 -12.21 44.12 16.30
CA GLY A 22 -12.69 44.83 17.49
C GLY A 22 -12.66 46.35 17.35
N ASP A 23 -12.87 46.87 16.13
CA ASP A 23 -12.94 48.29 15.85
C ASP A 23 -14.39 48.79 15.84
N ASP A 24 -14.57 50.13 15.85
CA ASP A 24 -15.88 50.79 15.82
C ASP A 24 -16.69 50.56 14.51
N THR A 25 -16.26 49.64 13.64
CA THR A 25 -16.92 49.33 12.36
C THR A 25 -17.92 48.20 12.50
N GLU A 26 -18.95 48.44 13.29
CA GLU A 26 -20.06 47.51 13.50
C GLU A 26 -21.17 47.65 12.44
N TRP A 27 -22.03 46.62 12.38
CA TRP A 27 -23.24 46.61 11.57
C TRP A 27 -24.11 47.83 11.85
N ARG A 28 -24.56 48.54 10.81
CA ARG A 28 -25.41 49.75 10.92
C ARG A 28 -26.86 49.54 10.50
N GLY A 29 -27.24 48.31 10.20
CA GLY A 29 -28.60 47.95 9.80
C GLY A 29 -29.50 47.70 10.99
N ALA A 30 -30.66 47.10 10.74
CA ALA A 30 -31.58 46.70 11.79
C ALA A 30 -30.87 45.78 12.81
N TRP A 31 -31.18 45.98 14.09
CA TRP A 31 -30.60 45.27 15.25
C TRP A 31 -29.13 45.58 15.58
N SER A 32 -28.53 46.59 14.95
CA SER A 32 -27.27 47.19 15.44
C SER A 32 -27.38 47.71 16.87
N ASP A 33 -26.26 48.00 17.52
CA ASP A 33 -26.21 48.52 18.89
C ASP A 33 -27.01 49.81 19.09
N GLN A 34 -27.03 50.70 18.09
CA GLN A 34 -27.80 51.95 18.13
C GLN A 34 -29.21 51.82 17.51
N SER A 35 -29.65 50.60 17.21
CA SER A 35 -30.91 50.32 16.53
C SER A 35 -32.11 50.60 17.42
N ARG A 36 -33.16 51.24 16.86
CA ARG A 36 -34.39 51.53 17.62
C ARG A 36 -35.21 50.26 17.88
N GLU A 37 -34.97 49.23 17.10
CA GLU A 37 -35.61 47.93 17.13
C GLU A 37 -35.42 47.26 18.49
N TRP A 38 -34.31 47.54 19.19
CA TRP A 38 -34.11 47.10 20.57
C TRP A 38 -35.20 47.61 21.51
N SER A 39 -35.74 48.83 21.29
CA SER A 39 -36.84 49.38 22.10
C SER A 39 -38.12 48.52 22.11
N LEU A 40 -38.25 47.58 21.17
CA LEU A 40 -39.38 46.67 21.03
C LEU A 40 -39.21 45.37 21.83
N VAL A 41 -38.04 45.13 22.41
CA VAL A 41 -37.70 43.96 23.23
C VAL A 41 -37.73 44.38 24.70
N SER A 42 -38.28 43.54 25.58
CA SER A 42 -38.36 43.82 27.02
C SER A 42 -36.97 43.93 27.65
N ALA A 43 -36.84 44.65 28.77
CA ALA A 43 -35.56 44.77 29.48
C ALA A 43 -35.06 43.40 29.99
N GLU A 44 -35.97 42.54 30.45
CA GLU A 44 -35.68 41.19 30.93
C GLU A 44 -35.10 40.30 29.82
N GLU A 45 -35.66 40.37 28.62
CA GLU A 45 -35.13 39.62 27.47
C GLU A 45 -33.78 40.17 27.02
N ARG A 46 -33.56 41.49 27.05
CA ARG A 46 -32.25 42.09 26.69
C ARG A 46 -31.14 41.67 27.66
N GLU A 47 -31.45 41.56 28.95
CA GLU A 47 -30.52 41.05 29.94
C GLU A 47 -30.27 39.54 29.76
N ALA A 48 -31.33 38.76 29.48
CA ALA A 48 -31.22 37.33 29.24
C ALA A 48 -30.38 36.96 28.01
N ILE A 49 -30.38 37.81 26.97
CA ILE A 49 -29.53 37.62 25.78
C ILE A 49 -28.07 38.10 25.98
N GLY A 50 -27.75 38.69 27.14
CA GLY A 50 -26.44 39.24 27.44
C GLY A 50 -26.06 40.40 26.52
N LEU A 51 -27.01 41.29 26.22
CA LEU A 51 -26.76 42.44 25.35
C LEU A 51 -25.84 43.45 26.05
N THR A 52 -24.61 43.61 25.54
CA THR A 52 -23.67 44.68 25.90
C THR A 52 -23.61 45.69 24.77
N PHE A 53 -23.54 46.99 25.10
CA PHE A 53 -23.39 48.08 24.11
C PHE A 53 -21.96 48.60 24.14
N ASP A 54 -21.00 47.68 24.02
CA ASP A 54 -19.58 47.98 24.08
C ASP A 54 -19.00 47.95 22.66
N ALA A 55 -18.06 48.84 22.35
CA ALA A 55 -17.35 48.84 21.07
C ALA A 55 -16.29 47.71 21.05
N ASP A 56 -16.74 46.47 21.09
CA ASP A 56 -15.90 45.25 21.11
C ASP A 56 -15.98 44.46 19.79
N GLY A 57 -16.71 45.02 18.82
CA GLY A 57 -16.97 44.45 17.51
C GLY A 57 -18.08 43.40 17.52
N GLU A 58 -18.77 43.15 18.64
CA GLU A 58 -19.95 42.31 18.70
C GLU A 58 -21.17 43.06 18.18
N PHE A 59 -21.98 42.41 17.35
CA PHE A 59 -23.22 42.99 16.85
C PHE A 59 -24.26 41.92 16.58
N TRP A 60 -25.53 42.33 16.55
CA TRP A 60 -26.65 41.46 16.21
C TRP A 60 -27.21 41.83 14.84
N MET A 61 -27.70 40.82 14.13
CA MET A 61 -28.45 41.02 12.90
C MET A 61 -29.58 40.00 12.77
N SER A 62 -30.56 40.31 11.92
CA SER A 62 -31.61 39.35 11.59
C SER A 62 -31.05 38.21 10.73
N GLU A 63 -31.63 37.01 10.85
CA GLU A 63 -31.30 35.87 9.97
C GLU A 63 -31.42 36.25 8.47
N ARG A 64 -32.42 37.08 8.12
CA ARG A 64 -32.63 37.54 6.76
C ARG A 64 -31.49 38.43 6.25
N ASP A 65 -30.99 39.32 7.09
CA ASP A 65 -29.84 40.15 6.73
C ASP A 65 -28.57 39.31 6.68
N PHE A 66 -28.40 38.35 7.60
CA PHE A 66 -27.27 37.42 7.56
C PHE A 66 -27.20 36.68 6.22
N LEU A 67 -28.31 36.12 5.75
CA LEU A 67 -28.37 35.41 4.46
C LEU A 67 -28.15 36.33 3.24
N ARG A 68 -28.33 37.64 3.39
CA ARG A 68 -28.08 38.61 2.31
C ARG A 68 -26.61 39.05 2.27
N GLU A 69 -26.00 39.28 3.43
CA GLU A 69 -24.65 39.85 3.53
C GLU A 69 -23.56 38.74 3.55
N PHE A 70 -23.83 37.59 4.17
CA PHE A 70 -22.87 36.49 4.29
C PHE A 70 -23.11 35.43 3.22
N HIS A 71 -22.03 35.08 2.52
CA HIS A 71 -22.04 34.10 1.43
C HIS A 71 -21.54 32.71 1.86
N PHE A 72 -20.87 32.63 3.01
CA PHE A 72 -20.22 31.43 3.50
C PHE A 72 -20.27 31.36 5.03
N LEU A 73 -20.54 30.16 5.56
CA LEU A 73 -20.54 29.85 6.98
C LEU A 73 -19.74 28.57 7.18
N GLU A 74 -18.67 28.66 7.98
CA GLU A 74 -17.87 27.50 8.38
C GLU A 74 -18.04 27.27 9.87
N ILE A 75 -18.45 26.06 10.23
CA ILE A 75 -18.65 25.66 11.62
C ILE A 75 -17.51 24.72 12.00
N CYS A 76 -16.60 25.21 12.83
CA CYS A 76 -15.54 24.41 13.44
C CYS A 76 -16.08 23.74 14.70
N ASN A 77 -16.36 22.44 14.63
CA ASN A 77 -16.68 21.67 15.82
C ASN A 77 -15.39 21.45 16.62
N LEU A 78 -15.37 21.99 17.84
CA LEU A 78 -14.30 21.75 18.79
C LEU A 78 -14.35 20.28 19.22
N GLY A 79 -13.17 19.64 19.29
CA GLY A 79 -13.07 18.30 19.85
C GLY A 79 -13.44 18.30 21.33
N PRO A 80 -13.78 17.13 21.91
CA PRO A 80 -14.11 17.00 23.32
C PRO A 80 -13.02 17.56 24.26
N ASP A 81 -11.76 17.56 23.81
CA ASP A 81 -10.60 18.07 24.57
C ASP A 81 -10.54 19.60 24.69
N SER A 82 -11.35 20.35 23.93
CA SER A 82 -11.36 21.82 23.96
C SER A 82 -12.41 22.41 24.93
N LEU A 83 -13.11 21.56 25.69
CA LEU A 83 -14.12 21.97 26.65
C LEU A 83 -13.54 21.89 28.08
N ASP A 84 -13.42 23.04 28.75
CA ASP A 84 -13.02 23.11 30.17
C ASP A 84 -13.96 22.30 31.07
N GLN A 85 -13.45 21.78 32.19
CA GLN A 85 -14.24 20.96 33.15
C GLN A 85 -15.52 21.65 33.65
N GLU A 86 -15.56 22.98 33.72
CA GLU A 86 -16.77 23.74 34.06
C GLU A 86 -17.84 23.67 32.96
N ILE A 87 -17.43 23.62 31.69
CA ILE A 87 -18.33 23.53 30.53
C ILE A 87 -18.96 22.13 30.40
N LEU A 88 -18.27 21.10 30.91
CA LEU A 88 -18.74 19.71 30.96
C LEU A 88 -19.80 19.47 32.05
N SER A 89 -20.00 20.41 32.98
CA SER A 89 -21.01 20.31 34.04
C SER A 89 -22.42 20.68 33.56
N ASP A 90 -22.51 21.33 32.40
CA ASP A 90 -23.76 21.73 31.77
C ASP A 90 -24.29 20.55 30.95
N THR A 91 -25.31 19.86 31.48
CA THR A 91 -25.98 18.70 30.85
C THR A 91 -26.59 19.01 29.49
N SER A 92 -26.62 20.27 29.07
CA SER A 92 -27.08 20.72 27.75
C SER A 92 -26.04 20.56 26.62
N LYS A 93 -24.76 20.28 26.93
CA LYS A 93 -23.70 20.18 25.92
C LYS A 93 -23.39 18.72 25.59
N LYS A 94 -23.73 18.31 24.37
CA LYS A 94 -23.47 16.98 23.82
C LYS A 94 -21.97 16.72 23.75
N LYS A 95 -21.50 15.67 24.42
CA LYS A 95 -20.11 15.20 24.35
C LYS A 95 -19.93 14.42 23.05
N TRP A 96 -18.92 14.77 22.25
CA TRP A 96 -18.59 14.04 21.02
C TRP A 96 -17.56 12.96 21.31
N GLU A 97 -17.82 11.74 20.83
CA GLU A 97 -16.82 10.68 20.69
C GLU A 97 -16.03 10.95 19.40
N VAL A 98 -14.71 10.80 19.43
CA VAL A 98 -13.84 11.09 18.28
C VAL A 98 -12.98 9.88 17.94
N SER A 99 -13.13 9.39 16.72
CA SER A 99 -12.24 8.40 16.12
C SER A 99 -11.28 9.09 15.16
N ILE A 100 -9.98 8.84 15.30
CA ILE A 100 -8.93 9.48 14.49
C ILE A 100 -8.15 8.40 13.76
N PHE A 101 -8.06 8.56 12.43
CA PHE A 101 -7.31 7.68 11.57
C PHE A 101 -6.31 8.47 10.73
N GLU A 102 -5.07 8.03 10.73
CA GLU A 102 -4.04 8.58 9.86
C GLU A 102 -3.86 7.68 8.65
N GLY A 103 -3.84 8.27 7.46
CA GLY A 103 -3.70 7.48 6.23
C GLY A 103 -2.97 8.25 5.14
N SER A 104 -2.78 7.57 4.02
CA SER A 104 -2.16 8.19 2.85
C SER A 104 -2.54 7.52 1.56
N TRP A 105 -2.66 8.33 0.51
CA TRP A 105 -2.74 7.93 -0.87
C TRP A 105 -1.33 7.84 -1.45
N VAL A 106 -0.94 6.65 -1.89
CA VAL A 106 0.35 6.37 -2.50
C VAL A 106 0.10 5.93 -3.94
N ARG A 107 0.81 6.56 -4.87
CA ARG A 107 0.69 6.30 -6.31
C ARG A 107 1.00 4.83 -6.59
N GLY A 108 0.19 4.22 -7.44
CA GLY A 108 0.27 2.78 -7.74
C GLY A 108 -0.31 1.86 -6.67
N ALA A 109 -0.57 2.33 -5.44
CA ALA A 109 -0.89 1.50 -4.28
C ALA A 109 -2.28 1.76 -3.68
N THR A 110 -2.45 2.91 -3.04
CA THR A 110 -3.67 3.28 -2.29
C THR A 110 -4.34 4.51 -2.88
N ALA A 111 -3.75 5.14 -3.90
CA ALA A 111 -4.29 6.28 -4.61
C ALA A 111 -5.29 5.85 -5.70
N GLY A 112 -6.44 5.30 -5.28
CA GLY A 112 -7.44 4.72 -6.17
C GLY A 112 -8.32 5.71 -6.92
N GLY A 113 -8.34 6.98 -6.50
CA GLY A 113 -9.26 8.00 -7.03
C GLY A 113 -10.70 7.79 -6.55
N CYS A 114 -11.64 8.62 -7.02
CA CYS A 114 -13.03 8.58 -6.58
C CYS A 114 -13.85 7.48 -7.28
N ARG A 115 -15.13 7.32 -6.89
CA ARG A 115 -16.04 6.28 -7.40
C ARG A 115 -16.25 6.26 -8.93
N ASN A 116 -15.89 7.34 -9.62
CA ASN A 116 -15.89 7.40 -11.08
C ASN A 116 -14.87 6.43 -11.69
N TYR A 117 -13.81 6.08 -10.95
CA TYR A 117 -12.75 5.15 -11.34
C TYR A 117 -12.95 3.81 -10.60
N LEU A 118 -14.00 3.08 -10.97
CA LEU A 118 -14.40 1.88 -10.21
C LEU A 118 -13.29 0.82 -10.14
N ASP A 119 -12.52 0.64 -11.20
CA ASP A 119 -11.45 -0.35 -11.30
C ASP A 119 -10.34 -0.15 -10.25
N THR A 120 -10.17 1.09 -9.77
CA THR A 120 -9.15 1.47 -8.79
C THR A 120 -9.74 1.97 -7.48
N PHE A 121 -11.02 2.34 -7.41
CA PHE A 121 -11.64 2.94 -6.22
C PHE A 121 -11.51 2.08 -4.96
N TRP A 122 -11.63 0.76 -5.10
CA TRP A 122 -11.62 -0.21 -4.00
C TRP A 122 -10.27 -0.29 -3.26
N VAL A 123 -9.20 0.22 -3.85
CA VAL A 123 -7.83 0.18 -3.28
C VAL A 123 -7.55 1.32 -2.31
N ASN A 124 -8.43 2.32 -2.25
CA ASN A 124 -8.32 3.38 -1.26
C ASN A 124 -8.46 2.80 0.16
N PRO A 125 -7.85 3.44 1.18
CA PRO A 125 -8.02 3.04 2.57
C PRO A 125 -9.49 2.94 2.97
N GLN A 126 -9.85 1.94 3.77
CA GLN A 126 -11.23 1.66 4.19
C GLN A 126 -11.31 1.66 5.71
N TYR A 127 -12.34 2.32 6.26
CA TYR A 127 -12.53 2.45 7.70
C TYR A 127 -13.95 2.04 8.08
N PHE A 128 -14.09 1.07 8.97
CA PHE A 128 -15.37 0.59 9.44
C PHE A 128 -15.78 1.32 10.71
N ILE A 129 -17.03 1.77 10.73
CA ILE A 129 -17.66 2.53 11.82
C ILE A 129 -19.00 1.89 12.13
N THR A 130 -19.14 1.36 13.34
CA THR A 130 -20.39 0.79 13.84
C THR A 130 -21.05 1.80 14.77
N LEU A 131 -22.29 2.16 14.42
CA LEU A 131 -23.17 3.01 15.20
C LEU A 131 -24.22 2.11 15.88
N GLU A 132 -24.18 2.01 17.20
CA GLU A 132 -25.06 1.13 17.99
C GLU A 132 -26.24 1.91 18.57
N ASP A 133 -25.96 3.01 19.28
CA ASP A 133 -26.96 3.78 20.00
C ASP A 133 -27.43 5.01 19.19
N PRO A 134 -28.74 5.19 18.98
CA PRO A 134 -29.30 6.40 18.37
C PRO A 134 -29.20 7.62 19.30
N ASP A 135 -29.32 8.81 18.72
CA ASP A 135 -29.25 10.08 19.47
C ASP A 135 -30.53 10.31 20.28
N ASP A 136 -30.40 10.85 21.51
CA ASP A 136 -31.52 10.97 22.46
C ASP A 136 -32.61 11.96 21.98
N ASP A 137 -32.24 12.93 21.13
CA ASP A 137 -33.10 14.01 20.64
C ASP A 137 -33.61 13.78 19.20
N ASP A 138 -33.40 12.60 18.61
CA ASP A 138 -33.78 12.30 17.23
C ASP A 138 -35.06 11.45 17.16
N ASP A 139 -36.15 12.04 16.66
CA ASP A 139 -37.46 11.38 16.53
C ASP A 139 -37.41 10.12 15.63
N GLU A 140 -36.48 10.08 14.67
CA GLU A 140 -36.30 8.98 13.72
C GLU A 140 -35.36 7.88 14.24
N HIS A 141 -34.84 8.03 15.47
CA HIS A 141 -33.90 7.08 16.10
C HIS A 141 -32.65 6.85 15.23
N ASN A 142 -32.15 7.92 14.62
CA ASN A 142 -30.90 7.90 13.86
C ASN A 142 -29.71 8.32 14.73
N CYS A 143 -28.51 8.08 14.21
CA CYS A 143 -27.23 8.43 14.80
C CYS A 143 -26.59 9.59 14.01
N THR A 144 -26.17 10.65 14.70
CA THR A 144 -25.38 11.72 14.08
C THR A 144 -23.92 11.28 13.92
N MET A 145 -23.43 11.31 12.68
CA MET A 145 -22.02 11.08 12.35
C MET A 145 -21.47 12.24 11.52
N ILE A 146 -20.38 12.85 11.98
CA ILE A 146 -19.66 13.89 11.24
C ILE A 146 -18.34 13.31 10.77
N VAL A 147 -18.11 13.34 9.46
CA VAL A 147 -16.86 12.87 8.86
C VAL A 147 -16.06 14.08 8.37
N ALA A 148 -14.83 14.21 8.85
CA ALA A 148 -13.89 15.26 8.49
C ALA A 148 -12.60 14.67 7.92
N LEU A 149 -12.36 14.92 6.63
CA LEU A 149 -11.17 14.46 5.91
C LEU A 149 -10.23 15.65 5.66
N MET A 150 -9.07 15.66 6.31
CA MET A 150 -8.03 16.69 6.13
C MET A 150 -6.83 16.13 5.36
N GLN A 151 -6.28 16.89 4.41
CA GLN A 151 -4.97 16.59 3.81
C GLN A 151 -3.81 17.28 4.56
N LYS A 152 -2.73 16.53 4.84
CA LYS A 152 -1.55 16.97 5.62
C LYS A 152 -0.49 17.66 4.73
N ASN A 153 0.40 18.44 5.37
CA ASN A 153 1.71 18.90 4.84
C ASN A 153 1.77 19.69 3.51
N ARG A 154 0.65 20.14 2.94
CA ARG A 154 0.65 20.88 1.66
C ARG A 154 1.22 22.31 1.69
N ARG A 155 1.33 22.94 2.88
CA ARG A 155 1.91 24.29 2.99
C ARG A 155 3.42 24.30 2.68
N ALA A 156 4.13 23.23 3.03
CA ALA A 156 5.55 23.07 2.71
C ALA A 156 5.78 22.82 1.20
N ALA A 157 4.84 22.14 0.54
CA ALA A 157 4.90 21.87 -0.90
C ALA A 157 4.70 23.12 -1.78
N ARG A 158 4.20 24.23 -1.21
CA ARG A 158 4.00 25.51 -1.90
C ARG A 158 5.31 26.12 -2.39
N THR A 159 6.42 25.84 -1.71
CA THR A 159 7.77 26.30 -2.08
C THR A 159 8.32 25.57 -3.30
N LEU A 160 7.79 24.38 -3.63
CA LEU A 160 8.26 23.50 -4.70
C LEU A 160 7.47 23.63 -6.02
N GLY A 161 6.54 24.58 -6.13
CA GLY A 161 5.75 24.78 -7.35
C GLY A 161 4.69 23.70 -7.62
N ALA A 162 4.49 22.75 -6.71
CA ALA A 162 3.38 21.81 -6.76
C ALA A 162 2.06 22.56 -6.50
N GLY A 163 1.06 22.30 -7.35
CA GLY A 163 -0.25 22.95 -7.31
C GLY A 163 -0.93 22.85 -5.94
N LEU A 164 -1.90 23.75 -5.74
CA LEU A 164 -2.80 23.81 -4.59
C LEU A 164 -3.35 22.42 -4.18
N PHE A 165 -3.82 22.34 -2.93
CA PHE A 165 -4.61 21.26 -2.34
C PHE A 165 -5.23 20.29 -3.35
N LEU A 166 -5.04 18.98 -3.15
CA LEU A 166 -5.71 17.97 -3.97
C LEU A 166 -7.22 18.11 -3.83
N THR A 167 -7.95 17.80 -4.90
CA THR A 167 -9.40 17.65 -4.84
C THR A 167 -9.72 16.36 -4.09
N ILE A 168 -10.23 16.48 -2.86
CA ILE A 168 -10.46 15.34 -1.95
C ILE A 168 -11.95 15.21 -1.61
N GLY A 169 -12.34 14.01 -1.20
CA GLY A 169 -13.69 13.68 -0.77
C GLY A 169 -13.76 12.27 -0.21
N PHE A 170 -14.94 11.84 0.19
CA PHE A 170 -15.14 10.50 0.73
C PHE A 170 -16.54 9.97 0.38
N ALA A 171 -16.66 8.64 0.37
CA ALA A 171 -17.91 7.94 0.20
C ALA A 171 -18.16 7.00 1.38
N ILE A 172 -19.43 6.82 1.74
CA ILE A 172 -19.88 6.01 2.86
C ILE A 172 -20.81 4.93 2.32
N TYR A 173 -20.54 3.67 2.67
CA TYR A 173 -21.34 2.51 2.27
C TYR A 173 -21.89 1.84 3.52
N LYS A 174 -23.15 1.42 3.48
CA LYS A 174 -23.74 0.60 4.55
C LYS A 174 -23.32 -0.85 4.35
N ILE A 175 -22.95 -1.53 5.43
CA ILE A 175 -22.56 -2.93 5.45
C ILE A 175 -23.67 -3.72 6.14
N ASP A 176 -24.33 -4.60 5.38
CA ASP A 176 -25.43 -5.41 5.91
C ASP A 176 -24.93 -6.57 6.78
N ASP A 177 -23.81 -7.18 6.39
CA ASP A 177 -23.18 -8.29 7.12
C ASP A 177 -21.66 -8.03 7.26
N PRO A 178 -21.21 -7.46 8.40
CA PRO A 178 -19.80 -7.12 8.61
C PRO A 178 -18.91 -8.34 8.80
N ASP A 179 -19.43 -9.48 9.27
CA ASP A 179 -18.62 -10.66 9.58
C ASP A 179 -18.34 -11.50 8.33
N SER A 180 -19.24 -11.48 7.34
CA SER A 180 -19.09 -12.21 6.08
C SER A 180 -18.47 -11.38 4.95
N CYS A 181 -18.15 -10.11 5.17
CA CYS A 181 -17.62 -9.24 4.11
C CYS A 181 -16.12 -9.50 3.86
N PRO A 182 -15.64 -9.33 2.61
CA PRO A 182 -14.21 -9.45 2.32
C PRO A 182 -13.42 -8.33 3.02
N THR A 183 -12.22 -8.66 3.49
CA THR A 183 -11.27 -7.72 4.10
C THR A 183 -10.03 -7.58 3.22
N PRO A 184 -9.77 -6.41 2.59
CA PRO A 184 -10.66 -5.25 2.44
C PRO A 184 -11.83 -5.52 1.47
N LEU A 185 -12.80 -4.60 1.40
CA LEU A 185 -13.89 -4.67 0.43
C LEU A 185 -13.34 -4.61 -1.00
N ASP A 186 -13.82 -5.49 -1.86
CA ASP A 186 -13.30 -5.67 -3.20
C ASP A 186 -14.06 -4.86 -4.27
N LEU A 187 -13.59 -4.93 -5.52
CA LEU A 187 -14.25 -4.33 -6.67
C LEU A 187 -15.72 -4.77 -6.80
N THR A 188 -16.01 -6.04 -6.51
CA THR A 188 -17.34 -6.64 -6.61
C THR A 188 -18.31 -5.91 -5.69
N PHE A 189 -17.91 -5.69 -4.44
CA PHE A 189 -18.71 -4.95 -3.47
C PHE A 189 -19.10 -3.56 -3.99
N PHE A 190 -18.13 -2.73 -4.40
CA PHE A 190 -18.41 -1.36 -4.84
C PHE A 190 -19.16 -1.28 -6.18
N LYS A 191 -19.16 -2.36 -6.96
CA LYS A 191 -19.92 -2.45 -8.21
C LYS A 191 -21.41 -2.62 -7.96
N PHE A 192 -21.80 -3.41 -6.96
CA PHE A 192 -23.20 -3.77 -6.70
C PHE A 192 -23.84 -2.99 -5.55
N ASN A 193 -23.06 -2.34 -4.69
CA ASN A 193 -23.57 -1.58 -3.56
C ASN A 193 -23.53 -0.06 -3.83
N PRO A 194 -24.67 0.65 -3.71
CA PRO A 194 -24.70 2.10 -3.80
C PRO A 194 -24.13 2.74 -2.52
N SER A 195 -23.57 3.94 -2.64
CA SER A 195 -23.16 4.72 -1.47
C SER A 195 -24.39 5.14 -0.66
N ALA A 196 -24.38 4.86 0.64
CA ALA A 196 -25.40 5.34 1.58
C ALA A 196 -25.31 6.86 1.76
N ALA A 197 -24.09 7.38 1.82
CA ALA A 197 -23.81 8.81 1.91
C ALA A 197 -22.46 9.15 1.27
N ARG A 198 -22.18 10.43 1.04
CA ARG A 198 -20.92 10.92 0.47
C ARG A 198 -20.70 12.38 0.79
N SER A 199 -19.45 12.84 0.70
CA SER A 199 -19.16 14.27 0.71
C SER A 199 -19.92 14.99 -0.42
N HIS A 200 -20.50 16.16 -0.14
CA HIS A 200 -21.34 16.90 -1.09
C HIS A 200 -20.66 17.18 -2.43
N THR A 201 -19.39 17.60 -2.39
CA THR A 201 -18.55 17.81 -3.56
C THR A 201 -17.12 17.42 -3.25
N PHE A 202 -16.40 16.96 -4.26
CA PHE A 202 -14.94 16.85 -4.20
C PHE A 202 -14.38 18.26 -4.39
N ILE A 203 -13.67 18.77 -3.38
CA ILE A 203 -13.19 20.14 -3.34
C ILE A 203 -11.69 20.18 -3.04
N ASN A 204 -11.00 21.15 -3.65
CA ASN A 204 -9.58 21.43 -3.45
C ASN A 204 -9.35 22.28 -2.19
N SER A 205 -9.89 21.82 -1.05
CA SER A 205 -9.74 22.45 0.25
C SER A 205 -8.82 21.63 1.16
N ARG A 206 -8.27 22.27 2.19
CA ARG A 206 -7.45 21.57 3.19
C ARG A 206 -8.24 20.46 3.90
N GLU A 207 -9.53 20.70 4.14
CA GLU A 207 -10.42 19.78 4.83
C GLU A 207 -11.80 19.76 4.16
N VAL A 208 -12.42 18.59 4.17
CA VAL A 208 -13.80 18.36 3.74
C VAL A 208 -14.55 17.72 4.89
N THR A 209 -15.55 18.42 5.40
CA THR A 209 -16.36 17.98 6.54
C THR A 209 -17.83 17.90 6.14
N THR A 210 -18.51 16.83 6.52
CA THR A 210 -19.96 16.68 6.28
C THR A 210 -20.61 15.97 7.47
N ARG A 211 -21.78 16.49 7.87
CA ARG A 211 -22.62 15.90 8.92
C ARG A 211 -23.68 15.02 8.28
N PHE A 212 -23.86 13.82 8.82
CA PHE A 212 -24.83 12.84 8.38
C PHE A 212 -25.75 12.46 9.55
N ASN A 213 -26.99 12.14 9.21
CA ASN A 213 -27.94 11.48 10.09
C ASN A 213 -28.21 10.09 9.50
N LEU A 214 -27.76 9.04 10.16
CA LEU A 214 -27.74 7.67 9.61
C LEU A 214 -28.39 6.70 10.59
N PRO A 215 -29.16 5.70 10.14
CA PRO A 215 -29.71 4.70 11.04
C PRO A 215 -28.59 3.86 11.68
N PRO A 216 -28.82 3.24 12.84
CA PRO A 216 -27.87 2.31 13.46
C PRO A 216 -27.42 1.21 12.50
N GLY A 217 -26.14 0.86 12.57
CA GLY A 217 -25.51 -0.13 11.69
C GLY A 217 -24.02 0.12 11.44
N THR A 218 -23.41 -0.77 10.65
CA THR A 218 -22.00 -0.68 10.28
C THR A 218 -21.84 0.02 8.93
N TYR A 219 -20.91 0.96 8.87
CA TYR A 219 -20.62 1.77 7.69
C TYR A 219 -19.13 1.70 7.33
N CYS A 220 -18.84 1.60 6.04
CA CYS A 220 -17.49 1.73 5.50
C CYS A 220 -17.28 3.13 4.91
N VAL A 221 -16.32 3.86 5.47
CA VAL A 221 -15.88 5.18 4.99
C VAL A 221 -14.64 5.01 4.13
N VAL A 222 -14.70 5.48 2.88
CA VAL A 222 -13.60 5.41 1.90
C VAL A 222 -13.15 6.82 1.53
N PRO A 223 -12.08 7.36 2.16
CA PRO A 223 -11.47 8.62 1.76
C PRO A 223 -10.64 8.48 0.49
N SER A 224 -10.84 9.40 -0.46
CA SER A 224 -10.16 9.35 -1.77
C SER A 224 -9.85 10.74 -2.31
N THR A 225 -8.87 10.80 -3.21
CA THR A 225 -8.70 11.93 -4.13
C THR A 225 -9.69 11.82 -5.29
N PHE A 226 -9.93 12.92 -6.01
CA PHE A 226 -10.82 12.87 -7.16
C PHE A 226 -10.24 11.99 -8.27
N GLU A 227 -8.99 12.26 -8.65
CA GLU A 227 -8.28 11.48 -9.67
C GLU A 227 -7.42 10.40 -9.02
N PRO A 228 -7.23 9.24 -9.69
CA PRO A 228 -6.30 8.21 -9.24
C PRO A 228 -4.85 8.68 -9.31
N ASN A 229 -3.95 7.94 -8.66
CA ASN A 229 -2.50 8.15 -8.67
C ASN A 229 -2.01 9.49 -8.05
N GLN A 230 -2.89 10.25 -7.42
CA GLN A 230 -2.49 11.44 -6.67
C GLN A 230 -1.96 11.05 -5.28
N THR A 231 -0.70 11.40 -5.01
CA THR A 231 -0.06 11.10 -3.72
C THR A 231 -0.42 12.15 -2.68
N GLY A 232 -0.69 11.72 -1.44
CA GLY A 232 -0.95 12.65 -0.33
C GLY A 232 -1.16 11.93 0.99
N GLU A 233 -0.95 12.64 2.08
CA GLU A 233 -1.26 12.16 3.43
C GLU A 233 -2.54 12.81 3.93
N PHE A 234 -3.32 12.09 4.72
CA PHE A 234 -4.57 12.57 5.26
C PHE A 234 -4.77 12.20 6.73
N LEU A 235 -5.70 12.91 7.35
CA LEU A 235 -6.24 12.67 8.68
C LEU A 235 -7.76 12.58 8.53
N LEU A 236 -8.31 11.40 8.81
CA LEU A 236 -9.74 11.17 8.86
C LEU A 236 -10.18 11.23 10.31
N ARG A 237 -11.16 12.09 10.60
CA ARG A 237 -11.75 12.25 11.93
C ARG A 237 -13.24 12.01 11.84
N ILE A 238 -13.75 11.21 12.75
CA ILE A 238 -15.15 10.82 12.79
C ILE A 238 -15.68 11.19 14.16
N PHE A 239 -16.68 12.06 14.18
CA PHE A 239 -17.32 12.52 15.40
C PHE A 239 -18.71 11.90 15.47
N THR A 240 -19.03 11.26 16.58
CA THR A 240 -20.36 10.71 16.88
C THR A 240 -20.84 11.23 18.22
N GLU A 241 -22.16 11.38 18.38
CA GLU A 241 -22.74 11.84 19.65
C GLU A 241 -22.69 10.73 20.72
N LYS A 242 -22.97 9.49 20.31
CA LYS A 242 -22.79 8.30 21.14
C LYS A 242 -21.46 7.61 20.83
N ARG A 243 -21.08 6.67 21.70
CA ARG A 243 -19.90 5.84 21.51
C ARG A 243 -20.03 5.05 20.20
N ASN A 244 -18.94 4.97 19.44
CA ASN A 244 -18.86 4.15 18.25
C ASN A 244 -17.79 3.05 18.41
N ILE A 245 -17.85 2.04 17.55
CA ILE A 245 -16.76 1.08 17.37
C ILE A 245 -16.16 1.37 16.00
N SER A 246 -14.87 1.69 15.96
CA SER A 246 -14.21 2.11 14.73
C SER A 246 -12.85 1.45 14.57
N HIS A 247 -12.54 1.00 13.34
CA HIS A 247 -11.28 0.35 13.02
C HIS A 247 -10.95 0.48 11.52
N GLU A 248 -9.67 0.29 11.16
CA GLU A 248 -9.28 0.16 9.76
C GLU A 248 -9.70 -1.22 9.24
N HIS A 249 -10.38 -1.25 8.09
CA HIS A 249 -10.81 -2.49 7.45
C HIS A 249 -9.75 -2.97 6.47
N ASP A 250 -8.70 -3.56 7.01
CA ASP A 250 -7.59 -4.12 6.24
C ASP A 250 -7.09 -5.44 6.86
N VAL A 251 -6.35 -6.22 6.06
CA VAL A 251 -5.85 -7.53 6.47
C VAL A 251 -4.74 -7.35 7.51
N PRO A 252 -4.81 -8.03 8.67
CA PRO A 252 -3.75 -7.99 9.64
C PRO A 252 -2.47 -8.64 9.05
N PRO A 253 -1.27 -8.16 9.44
CA PRO A 253 -0.04 -8.73 8.93
C PRO A 253 0.14 -10.18 9.41
N ALA A 254 0.36 -11.11 8.48
CA ALA A 254 0.53 -12.53 8.82
C ALA A 254 1.33 -13.28 7.75
N ILE A 255 2.02 -14.35 8.18
CA ILE A 255 2.49 -15.40 7.29
C ILE A 255 1.46 -16.53 7.29
N VAL A 256 0.89 -16.81 6.13
CA VAL A 256 0.02 -17.93 5.81
C VAL A 256 0.71 -18.85 4.79
N PRO A 257 0.35 -20.14 4.71
CA PRO A 257 0.91 -21.03 3.70
C PRO A 257 0.68 -20.45 2.29
N PRO A 258 1.71 -20.41 1.42
CA PRO A 258 1.55 -19.95 0.04
C PRO A 258 0.58 -20.86 -0.71
N ALA A 259 -0.08 -20.30 -1.72
CA ALA A 259 -1.03 -21.06 -2.52
C ALA A 259 -0.35 -22.24 -3.25
N ASP A 260 -1.04 -23.37 -3.34
CA ASP A 260 -0.49 -24.64 -3.89
C ASP A 260 0.00 -24.52 -5.34
N ASN A 261 -0.60 -23.61 -6.11
CA ASN A 261 -0.22 -23.34 -7.50
C ASN A 261 1.14 -22.64 -7.64
N VAL A 262 1.67 -22.04 -6.57
CA VAL A 262 2.92 -21.29 -6.60
C VAL A 262 4.01 -21.90 -5.73
N ARG A 263 3.61 -22.67 -4.70
CA ARG A 263 4.50 -23.41 -3.82
C ARG A 263 5.47 -24.30 -4.60
N ALA A 264 6.77 -24.06 -4.47
CA ALA A 264 7.76 -25.00 -4.96
C ALA A 264 7.66 -26.31 -4.15
N LYS A 265 7.49 -27.44 -4.84
CA LYS A 265 7.46 -28.75 -4.19
C LYS A 265 8.86 -29.09 -3.68
N GLU A 266 8.93 -29.64 -2.48
CA GLU A 266 10.14 -30.31 -2.01
C GLU A 266 10.46 -31.46 -2.97
N GLU A 267 11.63 -31.38 -3.58
CA GLU A 267 12.11 -32.44 -4.46
C GLU A 267 12.54 -33.63 -3.62
N ASP A 268 12.18 -34.84 -4.05
CA ASP A 268 12.63 -36.08 -3.43
C ASP A 268 14.17 -36.05 -3.35
N PRO A 269 14.78 -36.26 -2.15
CA PRO A 269 16.24 -36.29 -2.02
C PRO A 269 16.92 -37.26 -2.98
N SER A 270 16.25 -38.35 -3.36
CA SER A 270 16.78 -39.34 -4.30
C SER A 270 16.70 -38.90 -5.77
N SER A 271 15.97 -37.83 -6.09
CA SER A 271 15.83 -37.29 -7.43
C SER A 271 17.16 -36.83 -8.01
N ASP A 272 17.34 -37.04 -9.33
CA ASP A 272 18.46 -36.50 -10.10
C ASP A 272 18.66 -35.00 -9.87
N ARG A 273 17.57 -34.24 -9.68
CA ARG A 273 17.63 -32.79 -9.42
C ARG A 273 18.20 -32.46 -8.04
N ALA A 274 17.81 -33.20 -7.01
CA ALA A 274 18.34 -33.03 -5.65
C ALA A 274 19.82 -33.43 -5.56
N GLN A 275 20.23 -34.47 -6.29
CA GLN A 275 21.65 -34.86 -6.40
C GLN A 275 22.46 -33.80 -7.15
N GLN A 276 21.91 -33.22 -8.21
CA GLN A 276 22.53 -32.15 -8.96
C GLN A 276 22.58 -30.82 -8.17
N LEU A 277 21.59 -30.50 -7.34
CA LEU A 277 21.62 -29.35 -6.41
C LEU A 277 22.74 -29.53 -5.38
N ARG A 278 22.91 -30.75 -4.84
CA ARG A 278 24.02 -31.09 -3.94
C ARG A 278 25.38 -30.97 -4.62
N ALA A 279 25.50 -31.44 -5.86
CA ALA A 279 26.74 -31.30 -6.63
C ALA A 279 27.05 -29.82 -6.94
N LEU A 280 26.01 -29.02 -7.21
CA LEU A 280 26.09 -27.57 -7.36
C LEU A 280 26.61 -26.91 -6.07
N PHE A 281 25.95 -27.20 -4.95
CA PHE A 281 26.32 -26.71 -3.63
C PHE A 281 27.78 -27.05 -3.32
N ALA A 282 28.18 -28.31 -3.44
CA ALA A 282 29.55 -28.75 -3.16
C ALA A 282 30.59 -28.07 -4.06
N LYS A 283 30.25 -27.79 -5.33
CA LYS A 283 31.15 -27.09 -6.25
C LYS A 283 31.35 -25.62 -5.88
N ILE A 284 30.36 -25.00 -5.25
CA ILE A 284 30.36 -23.56 -4.95
C ILE A 284 30.85 -23.28 -3.54
N ALA A 285 30.41 -24.09 -2.57
CA ALA A 285 30.88 -24.05 -1.19
C ALA A 285 32.37 -24.36 -1.08
N GLY A 286 32.93 -25.18 -1.98
CA GLY A 286 34.34 -25.54 -1.91
C GLY A 286 34.62 -26.45 -0.72
N ASP A 287 35.77 -26.26 -0.07
CA ASP A 287 36.27 -27.20 0.94
C ASP A 287 35.59 -27.08 2.31
N ASP A 288 34.97 -25.93 2.63
CA ASP A 288 34.28 -25.71 3.90
C ASP A 288 32.82 -26.19 3.90
N MET A 289 32.29 -26.58 2.72
CA MET A 289 30.91 -27.07 2.55
C MET A 289 29.84 -26.09 3.08
N GLU A 290 30.16 -24.79 3.08
CA GLU A 290 29.28 -23.70 3.47
C GLU A 290 29.23 -22.64 2.36
N VAL A 291 28.08 -21.97 2.17
CA VAL A 291 27.94 -20.91 1.16
C VAL A 291 27.79 -19.56 1.85
N ASN A 292 28.71 -18.64 1.59
CA ASN A 292 28.63 -17.27 2.10
C ASN A 292 27.81 -16.33 1.18
N SER A 293 27.55 -15.11 1.64
CA SER A 293 26.75 -14.11 0.88
C SER A 293 27.33 -13.73 -0.49
N TYR A 294 28.66 -13.75 -0.67
CA TYR A 294 29.30 -13.44 -1.95
C TYR A 294 29.16 -14.59 -2.95
N GLU A 295 29.28 -15.83 -2.47
CA GLU A 295 29.02 -17.04 -3.28
C GLU A 295 27.55 -17.11 -3.67
N LEU A 296 26.64 -16.86 -2.73
CA LEU A 296 25.20 -16.81 -3.00
C LEU A 296 24.88 -15.76 -4.07
N GLN A 297 25.44 -14.56 -3.98
CA GLN A 297 25.25 -13.50 -4.97
C GLN A 297 25.68 -13.96 -6.37
N LYS A 298 26.83 -14.65 -6.49
CA LYS A 298 27.30 -15.21 -7.77
C LYS A 298 26.31 -16.23 -8.31
N ILE A 299 25.80 -17.14 -7.47
CA ILE A 299 24.78 -18.13 -7.87
C ILE A 299 23.55 -17.43 -8.43
N LEU A 300 22.99 -16.49 -7.67
CA LEU A 300 21.76 -15.80 -8.05
C LEU A 300 21.94 -15.01 -9.35
N ASN A 301 23.05 -14.27 -9.49
CA ASN A 301 23.35 -13.55 -10.73
C ASN A 301 23.51 -14.48 -11.94
N MET A 302 24.07 -15.67 -11.76
CA MET A 302 24.20 -16.65 -12.84
C MET A 302 22.86 -17.29 -13.25
N VAL A 303 22.00 -17.56 -12.27
CA VAL A 303 20.69 -18.22 -12.49
C VAL A 303 19.69 -17.24 -13.10
N PHE A 304 19.65 -16.01 -12.57
CA PHE A 304 18.57 -15.07 -12.84
C PHE A 304 18.88 -14.02 -13.92
N ARG A 305 20.14 -13.89 -14.39
CA ARG A 305 20.44 -12.97 -15.51
C ARG A 305 19.77 -13.42 -16.81
N ARG A 306 18.76 -12.65 -17.22
CA ARG A 306 18.06 -12.75 -18.52
C ARG A 306 18.97 -12.51 -19.76
N GLY A 307 20.21 -12.04 -19.60
CA GLY A 307 21.13 -11.72 -20.72
C GLY A 307 22.11 -12.82 -21.16
N CYS A 308 22.38 -13.84 -20.33
CA CYS A 308 23.37 -14.87 -20.71
C CYS A 308 22.89 -15.78 -21.84
N LEU A 309 21.57 -15.94 -22.01
CA LEU A 309 21.02 -16.78 -23.07
C LEU A 309 21.31 -16.23 -24.46
N LEU A 310 21.23 -14.91 -24.68
CA LEU A 310 21.52 -14.35 -26.01
C LEU A 310 23.01 -14.49 -26.35
N LEU A 311 23.90 -14.23 -25.40
CA LEU A 311 25.35 -14.35 -25.56
C LEU A 311 25.82 -15.82 -25.66
N LEU A 312 25.22 -16.74 -24.90
CA LEU A 312 25.52 -18.18 -24.99
C LEU A 312 24.93 -18.81 -26.24
N LEU A 313 23.73 -18.39 -26.68
CA LEU A 313 23.15 -18.82 -27.96
C LEU A 313 23.94 -18.23 -29.13
N LEU A 314 24.38 -16.97 -29.09
CA LEU A 314 25.26 -16.37 -30.09
C LEU A 314 26.63 -17.05 -30.11
N ARG A 315 27.26 -17.31 -28.95
CA ARG A 315 28.54 -18.04 -28.89
C ARG A 315 28.40 -19.49 -29.38
N SER A 316 27.30 -20.17 -29.04
CA SER A 316 27.01 -21.52 -29.52
C SER A 316 26.70 -21.55 -31.02
N LEU A 317 26.00 -20.54 -31.55
CA LEU A 317 25.72 -20.37 -32.98
C LEU A 317 27.01 -20.04 -33.75
N ILE A 318 27.85 -19.14 -33.25
CA ILE A 318 29.14 -18.80 -33.84
C ILE A 318 30.08 -20.01 -33.82
N ALA A 319 30.13 -20.76 -32.72
CA ALA A 319 30.90 -22.00 -32.63
C ALA A 319 30.36 -23.08 -33.57
N ALA A 320 29.04 -23.25 -33.66
CA ALA A 320 28.41 -24.20 -34.57
C ALA A 320 28.61 -23.83 -36.04
N VAL A 321 28.55 -22.54 -36.38
CA VAL A 321 28.83 -22.04 -37.74
C VAL A 321 30.31 -22.23 -38.07
N ASN A 322 31.24 -21.95 -37.14
CA ASN A 322 32.67 -22.15 -37.36
C ASN A 322 33.05 -23.64 -37.46
N SER A 323 32.45 -24.52 -36.63
CA SER A 323 32.62 -25.97 -36.75
C SER A 323 31.99 -26.52 -38.03
N ALA A 324 30.83 -26.01 -38.45
CA ALA A 324 30.21 -26.38 -39.72
C ALA A 324 31.04 -25.90 -40.91
N LEU A 325 31.64 -24.70 -40.85
CA LEU A 325 32.57 -24.20 -41.87
C LEU A 325 33.83 -25.06 -41.94
N HIS A 326 34.37 -25.48 -40.79
CA HIS A 326 35.55 -26.34 -40.72
C HIS A 326 35.27 -27.75 -41.23
N VAL A 327 34.09 -28.31 -40.95
CA VAL A 327 33.64 -29.61 -41.49
C VAL A 327 33.34 -29.50 -42.98
N LEU A 328 32.75 -28.40 -43.45
CA LEU A 328 32.53 -28.16 -44.89
C LEU A 328 33.85 -27.95 -45.64
N LEU A 329 34.82 -27.23 -45.09
CA LEU A 329 36.16 -27.06 -45.67
C LEU A 329 36.94 -28.39 -45.72
N VAL A 330 36.88 -29.20 -44.66
CA VAL A 330 37.49 -30.53 -44.62
C VAL A 330 36.78 -31.49 -45.58
N ALA A 331 35.44 -31.44 -45.68
CA ALA A 331 34.66 -32.23 -46.64
C ALA A 331 34.90 -31.80 -48.09
N TYR A 332 35.06 -30.50 -48.37
CA TYR A 332 35.39 -29.98 -49.70
C TYR A 332 36.82 -30.39 -50.13
N SER A 333 37.74 -30.52 -49.17
CA SER A 333 39.12 -30.98 -49.43
C SER A 333 39.26 -32.50 -49.61
N THR A 334 38.25 -33.29 -49.24
CA THR A 334 38.31 -34.77 -49.24
C THR A 334 37.36 -35.46 -50.21
N VAL A 335 36.41 -34.73 -50.83
CA VAL A 335 35.44 -35.32 -51.77
C VAL A 335 35.61 -34.74 -53.18
N HIS A 336 36.64 -35.22 -53.88
CA HIS A 336 36.60 -35.38 -55.33
C HIS A 336 36.24 -36.85 -55.61
N ALA A 337 34.95 -37.20 -55.58
CA ALA A 337 34.32 -38.27 -56.38
C ALA A 337 32.92 -38.64 -55.85
N CYS A 338 31.99 -38.77 -56.80
CA CYS A 338 30.71 -39.50 -56.75
C CYS A 338 29.43 -38.73 -56.31
N PRO A 339 28.49 -38.44 -57.24
CA PRO A 339 27.24 -37.76 -56.96
C PRO A 339 26.04 -38.74 -56.91
N VAL A 340 25.85 -39.50 -55.82
CA VAL A 340 24.60 -40.28 -55.62
C VAL A 340 24.08 -40.33 -54.16
N CYS A 341 24.84 -39.91 -53.15
CA CYS A 341 24.50 -40.27 -51.76
C CYS A 341 23.74 -39.21 -50.93
N LEU A 342 23.11 -38.20 -51.55
CA LEU A 342 22.57 -37.02 -50.83
C LEU A 342 21.04 -37.00 -50.59
N SER A 343 20.36 -38.15 -50.64
CA SER A 343 18.93 -38.20 -50.34
C SER A 343 18.64 -39.26 -49.28
N LEU A 344 18.33 -38.84 -48.04
CA LEU A 344 17.17 -39.30 -47.24
C LEU A 344 17.29 -39.17 -45.71
N VAL A 345 18.38 -38.67 -45.12
CA VAL A 345 18.50 -38.67 -43.63
C VAL A 345 18.16 -37.32 -42.95
N SER A 346 18.04 -36.21 -43.68
CA SER A 346 18.15 -34.88 -43.03
C SER A 346 16.85 -34.18 -42.63
N VAL A 347 15.65 -34.66 -42.97
CA VAL A 347 14.41 -33.86 -42.78
C VAL A 347 13.43 -34.45 -41.75
N VAL A 348 13.35 -35.77 -41.62
CA VAL A 348 12.40 -36.43 -40.69
C VAL A 348 12.88 -36.34 -39.23
N GLU A 349 14.19 -36.35 -39.00
CA GLU A 349 14.78 -36.28 -37.66
C GLU A 349 14.75 -34.87 -37.07
N LEU A 350 14.84 -33.85 -37.92
CA LEU A 350 14.63 -32.44 -37.57
C LEU A 350 13.15 -32.15 -37.21
N ARG A 351 12.19 -32.76 -37.92
CA ARG A 351 10.76 -32.62 -37.62
C ARG A 351 10.36 -33.25 -36.28
N ARG A 352 11.00 -34.37 -35.89
CA ARG A 352 10.80 -34.99 -34.56
C ARG A 352 11.39 -34.17 -33.41
N LYS A 353 12.44 -33.37 -33.64
CA LYS A 353 13.03 -32.49 -32.62
C LYS A 353 12.24 -31.19 -32.41
N VAL A 354 11.53 -30.70 -33.43
CA VAL A 354 10.71 -29.47 -33.36
C VAL A 354 9.29 -29.72 -32.78
N SER A 355 8.83 -30.97 -32.75
CA SER A 355 7.48 -31.35 -32.29
C SER A 355 7.35 -31.63 -30.78
N LYS A 356 8.41 -31.43 -29.97
CA LYS A 356 8.28 -31.58 -28.52
C LYS A 356 7.57 -30.36 -27.94
N PRO A 357 6.56 -30.52 -27.06
CA PRO A 357 5.99 -29.38 -26.35
C PRO A 357 7.11 -28.63 -25.62
N PRO A 358 7.02 -27.30 -25.47
CA PRO A 358 8.00 -26.55 -24.71
C PRO A 358 8.15 -27.18 -23.31
N PRO A 359 9.37 -27.33 -22.80
CA PRO A 359 9.59 -27.76 -21.42
C PRO A 359 8.78 -26.83 -20.49
N SER A 360 8.26 -27.35 -19.39
CA SER A 360 7.70 -26.47 -18.37
C SER A 360 8.77 -25.46 -17.94
N GLU A 361 8.36 -24.25 -17.54
CA GLU A 361 9.29 -23.17 -17.19
C GLU A 361 10.32 -23.61 -16.12
N GLN A 362 9.91 -24.51 -15.22
CA GLN A 362 10.75 -25.18 -14.22
C GLN A 362 11.85 -26.08 -14.82
N GLU A 363 11.62 -26.71 -15.97
CA GLU A 363 12.61 -27.54 -16.68
C GLU A 363 13.60 -26.66 -17.48
N CYS A 364 13.16 -25.47 -17.93
CA CYS A 364 14.02 -24.47 -18.57
C CYS A 364 15.03 -23.86 -17.59
N ASP A 365 14.59 -23.52 -16.38
CA ASP A 365 15.44 -22.94 -15.32
C ASP A 365 16.62 -23.87 -14.96
N TRP A 366 16.33 -25.17 -14.90
CA TRP A 366 17.31 -26.20 -14.56
C TRP A 366 18.35 -26.45 -15.66
N ARG A 367 17.90 -26.47 -16.92
CA ARG A 367 18.79 -26.60 -18.09
C ARG A 367 19.65 -25.35 -18.29
N GLN A 368 19.18 -24.17 -17.87
CA GLN A 368 19.94 -22.91 -17.89
C GLN A 368 21.05 -22.95 -16.84
N LEU A 369 20.74 -23.37 -15.62
CA LEU A 369 21.71 -23.61 -14.55
C LEU A 369 22.85 -24.56 -14.97
N LEU A 370 22.52 -25.72 -15.53
CA LEU A 370 23.52 -26.70 -16.00
C LEU A 370 24.42 -26.16 -17.12
N LYS A 371 23.87 -25.37 -18.07
CA LYS A 371 24.65 -24.76 -19.14
C LYS A 371 25.61 -23.66 -18.66
N CYS A 372 25.22 -22.91 -17.63
CA CYS A 372 26.09 -21.91 -17.01
C CYS A 372 27.28 -22.58 -16.30
N LEU A 373 27.09 -23.78 -15.73
CA LEU A 373 28.14 -24.52 -15.01
C LEU A 373 29.20 -25.15 -15.92
N ASP A 374 28.83 -25.58 -17.13
CA ASP A 374 29.77 -26.05 -18.16
C ASP A 374 30.65 -24.89 -18.68
N CYS A 375 30.13 -23.65 -18.64
CA CYS A 375 30.94 -22.46 -18.92
C CYS A 375 31.91 -22.16 -17.78
N PHE A 376 31.52 -22.42 -16.53
CA PHE A 376 32.38 -22.22 -15.35
C PHE A 376 33.55 -23.20 -15.28
N SER A 377 33.37 -24.46 -15.72
CA SER A 377 34.46 -25.44 -15.78
C SER A 377 35.44 -25.20 -16.93
N SER A 378 35.09 -24.34 -17.90
CA SER A 378 35.92 -24.06 -19.09
C SER A 378 36.59 -22.68 -19.06
N SER A 379 36.29 -21.83 -18.07
CA SER A 379 36.95 -20.53 -17.87
C SER A 379 37.95 -20.59 -16.72
N SER A 380 39.25 -20.54 -17.01
CA SER A 380 40.27 -20.18 -16.02
C SER A 380 40.08 -18.72 -15.59
N PRO A 381 40.29 -18.35 -14.32
CA PRO A 381 40.23 -16.96 -13.92
C PRO A 381 41.40 -16.21 -14.57
N ARG A 382 41.10 -15.31 -15.50
CA ARG A 382 42.02 -14.23 -15.84
C ARG A 382 41.61 -13.06 -14.95
N GLU A 383 42.50 -12.75 -14.02
CA GLU A 383 42.58 -11.43 -13.41
C GLU A 383 42.83 -10.41 -14.53
N ASP A 384 42.32 -9.19 -14.35
CA ASP A 384 42.37 -8.03 -15.25
C ASP A 384 41.19 -7.89 -16.22
N GLU A 385 40.18 -7.11 -15.82
CA GLU A 385 39.78 -5.85 -16.46
C GLU A 385 38.62 -5.22 -15.67
N ASP A 386 38.91 -4.10 -15.00
CA ASP A 386 37.93 -3.15 -14.49
C ASP A 386 37.14 -2.56 -15.67
N ASP A 387 36.12 -3.27 -16.13
CA ASP A 387 35.15 -2.75 -17.10
C ASP A 387 33.86 -2.36 -16.38
N GLU A 388 33.72 -1.04 -16.29
CA GLU A 388 32.61 -0.25 -15.80
C GLU A 388 31.31 -0.59 -16.53
N ILE A 389 30.62 -1.65 -16.09
CA ILE A 389 29.22 -1.94 -16.43
C ILE A 389 28.41 -1.94 -15.14
N ARG A 390 27.96 -0.74 -14.73
CA ARG A 390 26.84 -0.61 -13.78
C ARG A 390 25.56 -1.09 -14.47
N SER A 391 25.25 -2.39 -14.41
CA SER A 391 23.90 -2.88 -14.68
C SER A 391 23.64 -4.27 -14.07
N GLU A 392 22.64 -4.33 -13.19
CA GLU A 392 21.85 -5.52 -12.80
C GLU A 392 22.66 -6.69 -12.22
N GLN A 393 22.94 -6.59 -10.92
CA GLN A 393 23.41 -7.67 -10.07
C GLN A 393 22.60 -7.61 -8.78
N PHE A 394 22.15 -8.76 -8.27
CA PHE A 394 21.55 -8.87 -6.94
C PHE A 394 22.37 -8.09 -5.95
N ALA A 395 21.74 -7.16 -5.24
CA ALA A 395 22.43 -6.40 -4.20
C ALA A 395 23.02 -7.36 -3.16
N LEU A 396 24.29 -7.14 -2.80
CA LEU A 396 24.98 -7.99 -1.84
C LEU A 396 24.27 -7.99 -0.48
N ASP A 397 23.64 -6.88 -0.11
CA ASP A 397 22.86 -6.77 1.13
C ASP A 397 21.62 -7.66 1.12
N VAL A 398 20.97 -7.85 -0.03
CA VAL A 398 19.85 -8.80 -0.16
C VAL A 398 20.36 -10.23 0.06
N CYS A 399 21.55 -10.56 -0.46
CA CYS A 399 22.16 -11.87 -0.24
C CYS A 399 22.58 -12.07 1.22
N ARG A 400 23.06 -11.02 1.91
CA ARG A 400 23.37 -11.07 3.35
C ARG A 400 22.11 -11.32 4.19
N SER A 401 21.01 -10.60 3.90
CA SER A 401 19.73 -10.83 4.57
C SER A 401 19.16 -12.23 4.30
N MET A 402 19.38 -12.80 3.11
CA MET A 402 18.99 -14.19 2.83
C MET A 402 19.77 -15.21 3.65
N VAL A 403 21.07 -14.99 3.82
CA VAL A 403 21.91 -15.84 4.67
C VAL A 403 21.40 -15.75 6.10
N ALA A 404 21.28 -14.54 6.64
CA ALA A 404 20.80 -14.30 7.99
C ALA A 404 19.40 -14.89 8.27
N LEU A 405 18.51 -14.90 7.27
CA LEU A 405 17.17 -15.48 7.39
C LEU A 405 17.18 -17.01 7.62
N MET A 406 18.21 -17.72 7.14
CA MET A 406 18.26 -19.19 7.13
C MET A 406 19.38 -19.75 8.03
N ASP A 407 20.24 -18.89 8.54
CA ASP A 407 21.41 -19.19 9.36
C ASP A 407 20.99 -19.46 10.82
N ASP A 408 20.41 -20.64 11.04
CA ASP A 408 19.92 -21.10 12.34
C ASP A 408 21.07 -21.33 13.34
N ASP A 409 22.29 -21.55 12.84
CA ASP A 409 23.48 -21.83 13.65
C ASP A 409 24.39 -20.60 13.90
N HIS A 410 24.01 -19.43 13.38
CA HIS A 410 24.76 -18.17 13.46
C HIS A 410 26.21 -18.28 12.94
N SER A 411 26.45 -19.17 11.98
CA SER A 411 27.74 -19.31 11.30
C SER A 411 28.05 -18.12 10.39
N GLY A 412 27.01 -17.37 9.97
CA GLY A 412 27.10 -16.33 8.95
C GLY A 412 27.26 -16.90 7.53
N LYS A 413 27.01 -18.20 7.35
CA LYS A 413 27.03 -18.92 6.08
C LYS A 413 25.86 -19.90 6.02
N LEU A 414 25.72 -20.60 4.90
CA LEU A 414 24.65 -21.56 4.68
C LEU A 414 25.19 -22.96 4.48
N GLY A 415 24.80 -23.88 5.36
CA GLY A 415 24.92 -25.31 5.14
C GLY A 415 23.99 -25.81 4.02
N LEU A 416 24.14 -27.08 3.65
CA LEU A 416 23.39 -27.66 2.52
C LEU A 416 21.87 -27.63 2.75
N ASP A 417 21.41 -27.92 3.96
CA ASP A 417 19.99 -27.98 4.28
C ASP A 417 19.36 -26.58 4.33
N GLU A 418 20.07 -25.61 4.90
CA GLU A 418 19.69 -24.19 4.91
C GLU A 418 19.65 -23.62 3.49
N PHE A 419 20.67 -23.90 2.68
CA PHE A 419 20.71 -23.51 1.27
C PHE A 419 19.55 -24.13 0.48
N ARG A 420 19.22 -25.40 0.73
CA ARG A 420 18.08 -26.07 0.08
C ARG A 420 16.75 -25.42 0.47
N ALA A 421 16.56 -25.10 1.74
CA ALA A 421 15.38 -24.39 2.22
C ALA A 421 15.26 -23.02 1.56
N LEU A 422 16.34 -22.24 1.55
CA LEU A 422 16.41 -20.95 0.88
C LEU A 422 16.06 -21.05 -0.61
N TRP A 423 16.61 -22.06 -1.29
CA TRP A 423 16.38 -22.26 -2.72
C TRP A 423 14.91 -22.51 -3.06
N ILE A 424 14.18 -23.24 -2.22
CA ILE A 424 12.74 -23.49 -2.37
C ILE A 424 11.96 -22.17 -2.24
N LEU A 425 12.37 -21.29 -1.32
CA LEU A 425 11.75 -19.98 -1.13
C LEU A 425 11.98 -19.07 -2.32
N ILE A 426 13.23 -18.94 -2.76
CA ILE A 426 13.58 -18.12 -3.93
C ILE A 426 12.82 -18.60 -5.17
N ARG A 427 12.68 -19.92 -5.38
CA ARG A 427 11.87 -20.47 -6.47
C ARG A 427 10.38 -20.16 -6.31
N THR A 428 9.85 -20.25 -5.09
CA THR A 428 8.45 -19.90 -4.82
C THR A 428 8.22 -18.42 -5.14
N TRP A 429 9.07 -17.53 -4.65
CA TRP A 429 8.99 -16.09 -4.95
C TRP A 429 9.16 -15.78 -6.44
N LYS A 430 10.03 -16.50 -7.15
CA LYS A 430 10.15 -16.40 -8.62
C LYS A 430 8.85 -16.76 -9.32
N ASN A 431 8.24 -17.89 -8.96
CA ASN A 431 6.97 -18.33 -9.56
C ASN A 431 5.84 -17.32 -9.27
N VAL A 432 5.83 -16.72 -8.07
CA VAL A 432 4.89 -15.64 -7.73
C VAL A 432 5.14 -14.46 -8.66
N PHE A 433 6.37 -13.95 -8.71
CA PHE A 433 6.70 -12.77 -9.50
C PHE A 433 6.30 -12.94 -10.97
N THR A 434 6.64 -14.07 -11.60
CA THR A 434 6.28 -14.31 -13.01
C THR A 434 4.78 -14.52 -13.24
N ALA A 435 4.04 -14.99 -12.25
CA ALA A 435 2.58 -15.14 -12.36
C ALA A 435 1.85 -13.78 -12.35
N PHE A 436 2.44 -12.76 -11.71
CA PHE A 436 1.85 -11.42 -11.59
C PHE A 436 2.44 -10.39 -12.56
N ASP A 437 3.69 -10.55 -13.01
CA ASP A 437 4.36 -9.79 -14.11
C ASP A 437 3.80 -10.24 -15.49
N LYS A 438 2.50 -10.05 -15.71
CA LYS A 438 1.80 -10.54 -16.92
C LYS A 438 2.23 -9.82 -18.19
N ASP A 439 2.66 -8.57 -18.07
CA ASP A 439 3.15 -7.77 -19.19
C ASP A 439 4.62 -8.08 -19.52
N GLY A 440 5.30 -8.86 -18.67
CA GLY A 440 6.70 -9.24 -18.83
C GLY A 440 7.62 -8.02 -18.73
N SER A 441 7.16 -6.94 -18.10
CA SER A 441 7.92 -5.71 -17.91
C SER A 441 9.16 -5.93 -17.03
N GLY A 442 9.14 -6.98 -16.21
CA GLY A 442 10.16 -7.23 -15.20
C GLY A 442 9.98 -6.38 -13.94
N TYR A 443 8.83 -5.72 -13.80
CA TYR A 443 8.46 -4.90 -12.66
C TYR A 443 7.04 -5.24 -12.20
N LEU A 444 6.81 -5.20 -10.89
CA LEU A 444 5.47 -5.26 -10.33
C LEU A 444 5.02 -3.85 -9.92
N ASN A 445 3.86 -3.42 -10.39
CA ASN A 445 3.22 -2.25 -9.81
C ASN A 445 2.69 -2.58 -8.40
N THR A 446 2.27 -1.57 -7.62
CA THR A 446 1.90 -1.87 -6.23
C THR A 446 0.63 -2.72 -6.09
N PHE A 447 -0.30 -2.66 -7.05
CA PHE A 447 -1.48 -3.55 -7.04
C PHE A 447 -1.06 -5.01 -7.21
N GLU A 448 -0.18 -5.27 -8.18
CA GLU A 448 0.41 -6.59 -8.41
C GLU A 448 1.24 -7.04 -7.23
N LEU A 449 2.00 -6.13 -6.60
CA LEU A 449 2.79 -6.42 -5.41
C LEU A 449 1.93 -6.94 -4.27
N ARG A 450 0.80 -6.27 -3.96
CA ARG A 450 -0.09 -6.70 -2.87
C ARG A 450 -0.66 -8.10 -3.15
N ALA A 451 -1.08 -8.36 -4.38
CA ALA A 451 -1.60 -9.66 -4.78
C ALA A 451 -0.51 -10.74 -4.78
N ALA A 452 0.71 -10.40 -5.23
CA ALA A 452 1.89 -11.25 -5.24
C ALA A 452 2.30 -11.64 -3.82
N LEU A 453 2.41 -10.68 -2.90
CA LEU A 453 2.71 -10.94 -1.50
C LEU A 453 1.67 -11.86 -0.87
N ASN A 454 0.38 -11.59 -1.09
CA ASN A 454 -0.69 -12.45 -0.57
C ASN A 454 -0.59 -13.88 -1.12
N SER A 455 -0.31 -14.04 -2.43
CA SER A 455 -0.10 -15.36 -3.05
C SER A 455 1.17 -16.06 -2.58
N ALA A 456 2.20 -15.31 -2.20
CA ALA A 456 3.44 -15.80 -1.60
C ALA A 456 3.27 -16.22 -0.13
N GLY A 457 2.10 -15.95 0.46
CA GLY A 457 1.80 -16.25 1.85
C GLY A 457 2.02 -15.08 2.81
N TYR A 458 2.29 -13.87 2.32
CA TYR A 458 2.47 -12.67 3.13
C TYR A 458 1.24 -11.78 3.06
N GLN A 459 0.47 -11.76 4.13
CA GLN A 459 -0.59 -10.78 4.32
C GLN A 459 0.04 -9.52 4.91
N VAL A 460 -0.20 -8.38 4.26
CA VAL A 460 0.31 -7.07 4.67
C VAL A 460 -0.82 -6.05 4.61
N ASN A 461 -0.86 -5.17 5.61
CA ASN A 461 -1.76 -4.03 5.60
C ASN A 461 -1.21 -2.90 4.71
N GLN A 462 -2.03 -1.89 4.45
CA GLN A 462 -1.72 -0.73 3.62
C GLN A 462 -0.52 0.08 4.11
N HIS A 463 -0.31 0.15 5.43
CA HIS A 463 0.79 0.89 6.03
C HIS A 463 2.13 0.20 5.77
N ILE A 464 2.17 -1.13 5.93
CA ILE A 464 3.33 -1.95 5.60
C ILE A 464 3.58 -1.93 4.09
N LEU A 465 2.53 -2.10 3.27
CA LEU A 465 2.66 -2.05 1.83
C LEU A 465 3.25 -0.71 1.35
N LYS A 466 2.80 0.42 1.92
CA LYS A 466 3.40 1.74 1.68
C LYS A 466 4.88 1.77 2.05
N ALA A 467 5.24 1.27 3.24
CA ALA A 467 6.63 1.25 3.69
C ALA A 467 7.52 0.42 2.74
N LEU A 468 7.01 -0.70 2.22
CA LEU A 468 7.71 -1.53 1.24
C LEU A 468 7.90 -0.79 -0.08
N VAL A 469 6.86 -0.17 -0.64
CA VAL A 469 6.99 0.59 -1.89
C VAL A 469 7.93 1.78 -1.74
N LEU A 470 7.89 2.48 -0.60
CA LEU A 470 8.83 3.60 -0.37
C LEU A 470 10.28 3.14 -0.24
N ARG A 471 10.51 1.93 0.26
CA ARG A 471 11.86 1.40 0.49
C ARG A 471 12.46 0.72 -0.74
N TYR A 472 11.64 -0.02 -1.47
CA TYR A 472 12.04 -0.95 -2.52
C TYR A 472 11.47 -0.61 -3.91
N GLY A 473 10.54 0.34 -3.99
CA GLY A 473 10.01 0.83 -5.25
C GLY A 473 10.90 1.88 -5.89
N ASN A 474 10.84 1.95 -7.22
CA ASN A 474 11.42 3.04 -8.00
C ASN A 474 10.56 4.33 -7.92
N ASP A 475 10.95 5.38 -8.63
CA ASP A 475 10.25 6.68 -8.63
C ASP A 475 8.76 6.59 -9.05
N ASP A 476 8.39 5.54 -9.79
CA ASP A 476 7.00 5.28 -10.20
C ASP A 476 6.25 4.34 -9.25
N GLY A 477 6.89 3.85 -8.19
CA GLY A 477 6.31 2.91 -7.22
C GLY A 477 6.28 1.46 -7.71
N ASN A 478 7.04 1.15 -8.77
CA ASN A 478 7.18 -0.20 -9.30
C ASN A 478 8.39 -0.91 -8.66
N ILE A 479 8.28 -2.21 -8.43
CA ILE A 479 9.28 -3.03 -7.75
C ILE A 479 9.88 -4.03 -8.73
N ALA A 480 11.22 -4.05 -8.86
CA ALA A 480 11.93 -5.03 -9.69
C ALA A 480 12.00 -6.40 -8.99
N PHE A 481 12.38 -7.44 -9.73
CA PHE A 481 12.50 -8.79 -9.16
C PHE A 481 13.45 -8.86 -7.95
N GLU A 482 14.63 -8.24 -8.03
CA GLU A 482 15.61 -8.23 -6.94
C GLU A 482 15.05 -7.55 -5.67
N ASP A 483 14.33 -6.44 -5.86
CA ASP A 483 13.67 -5.68 -4.80
C ASP A 483 12.47 -6.43 -4.20
N PHE A 484 11.74 -7.19 -5.01
CA PHE A 484 10.65 -8.06 -4.54
C PHE A 484 11.18 -9.18 -3.64
N ILE A 485 12.32 -9.76 -4.00
CA ILE A 485 12.97 -10.76 -3.17
C ILE A 485 13.45 -10.15 -1.85
N GLY A 486 14.06 -8.96 -1.91
CA GLY A 486 14.43 -8.19 -0.70
C GLY A 486 13.23 -7.91 0.21
N CYS A 487 12.09 -7.49 -0.36
CA CYS A 487 10.83 -7.33 0.36
C CYS A 487 10.40 -8.61 1.08
N ALA A 488 10.38 -9.74 0.37
CA ALA A 488 9.89 -11.01 0.88
C ALA A 488 10.79 -11.56 2.00
N VAL A 489 12.11 -11.48 1.82
CA VAL A 489 13.10 -11.82 2.86
C VAL A 489 12.85 -10.98 4.10
N LYS A 490 12.83 -9.64 3.98
CA LYS A 490 12.71 -8.76 5.15
C LYS A 490 11.37 -8.92 5.87
N LEU A 491 10.27 -9.05 5.13
CA LEU A 491 8.94 -9.31 5.70
C LEU A 491 8.94 -10.60 6.50
N ARG A 492 9.51 -11.67 5.91
CA ARG A 492 9.55 -12.97 6.54
C ARG A 492 10.35 -12.92 7.85
N THR A 493 11.58 -12.41 7.81
CA THR A 493 12.44 -12.31 9.00
C THR A 493 11.73 -11.56 10.12
N MET A 494 11.13 -10.41 9.82
CA MET A 494 10.48 -9.57 10.85
C MET A 494 9.22 -10.22 11.45
N ILE A 495 8.44 -10.94 10.65
CA ILE A 495 7.25 -11.64 11.15
C ILE A 495 7.65 -12.86 11.98
N GLU A 496 8.69 -13.61 11.58
CA GLU A 496 9.19 -14.78 12.32
C GLU A 496 9.76 -14.36 13.68
N VAL A 497 10.64 -13.35 13.72
CA VAL A 497 11.17 -12.76 14.98
C VAL A 497 10.04 -12.30 15.90
N PHE A 498 9.00 -11.65 15.36
CA PHE A 498 7.86 -11.22 16.17
C PHE A 498 7.09 -12.41 16.74
N LYS A 499 6.81 -13.44 15.92
CA LYS A 499 6.07 -14.64 16.33
C LYS A 499 6.81 -15.47 17.37
N GLU A 500 8.14 -15.54 17.30
CA GLU A 500 8.96 -16.21 18.31
C GLU A 500 8.81 -15.58 19.69
N LYS A 501 8.67 -14.25 19.75
CA LYS A 501 8.46 -13.52 21.00
C LYS A 501 6.99 -13.47 21.44
N ASP A 502 6.04 -13.41 20.52
CA ASP A 502 4.61 -13.45 20.82
C ASP A 502 4.07 -14.88 21.00
N THR A 503 4.61 -15.59 21.99
CA THR A 503 4.24 -16.99 22.31
C THR A 503 2.76 -17.19 22.67
N ARG A 504 2.03 -16.11 22.98
CA ARG A 504 0.62 -16.15 23.40
C ARG A 504 -0.35 -15.62 22.34
N SER A 505 0.15 -15.20 21.17
CA SER A 505 -0.65 -14.60 20.09
C SER A 505 -1.51 -13.41 20.58
N ILE A 506 -0.93 -12.59 21.47
CA ILE A 506 -1.63 -11.41 22.03
C ILE A 506 -1.63 -10.27 21.00
N GLY A 507 -0.77 -10.34 19.97
CA GLY A 507 -0.55 -9.26 19.01
C GLY A 507 0.44 -8.21 19.53
N SER A 508 1.22 -8.56 20.57
CA SER A 508 2.25 -7.69 21.15
C SER A 508 3.44 -8.53 21.61
N ALA A 509 4.66 -8.11 21.26
CA ALA A 509 5.90 -8.74 21.69
C ALA A 509 6.75 -7.74 22.50
N VAL A 510 7.35 -8.20 23.59
CA VAL A 510 8.24 -7.40 24.44
C VAL A 510 9.67 -7.80 24.16
N PHE A 511 10.50 -6.82 23.81
CA PHE A 511 11.92 -6.98 23.55
C PHE A 511 12.73 -6.16 24.55
N THR A 512 13.88 -6.66 24.97
CA THR A 512 14.92 -5.80 25.56
C THR A 512 15.62 -5.02 24.45
N ILE A 513 16.37 -3.96 24.81
CA ILE A 513 17.13 -3.19 23.81
C ILE A 513 18.16 -4.07 23.10
N ASP A 514 18.81 -4.99 23.82
CA ASP A 514 19.82 -5.88 23.27
C ASP A 514 19.19 -6.87 22.28
N GLU A 515 18.08 -7.51 22.67
CA GLU A 515 17.33 -8.43 21.79
C GLU A 515 16.77 -7.70 20.57
N TRP A 516 16.31 -6.46 20.73
CA TRP A 516 15.82 -5.66 19.61
C TRP A 516 16.95 -5.34 18.63
N LEU A 517 18.12 -4.93 19.12
CA LEU A 517 19.26 -4.61 18.26
C LEU A 517 19.84 -5.86 17.58
N GLU A 518 19.95 -6.98 18.29
CA GLU A 518 20.42 -8.24 17.73
C GLU A 518 19.53 -8.70 16.58
N ASN A 519 18.20 -8.73 16.79
CA ASN A 519 17.25 -9.17 15.78
C ASN A 519 17.06 -8.19 14.60
N THR A 520 17.33 -6.89 14.80
CA THR A 520 17.16 -5.90 13.71
C THR A 520 18.42 -5.67 12.89
N MET A 521 19.60 -5.87 13.49
CA MET A 521 20.90 -5.68 12.84
C MET A 521 21.37 -6.95 12.12
N TYR A 522 21.05 -8.14 12.66
CA TYR A 522 21.38 -9.43 12.05
C TYR A 522 20.27 -9.94 11.12
N ALA A 523 19.50 -9.05 10.45
CA ALA A 523 18.31 -9.41 9.67
C ALA A 523 18.26 -8.81 8.26
#